data_AF-A0A1V5CA66-F1
#
_entry.id   AF-A0A1V5CA66-F1
#
_cell.length_a   1.000
_cell.length_b   1.000
_cell.length_c   1.000
_cell.angle_alpha   90.00
_cell.angle_beta   90.00
_cell.angle_gamma   90.00
#
_symmetry.space_group_name_H-M   'P 1'
#
loop_
_entity.id
_entity.type
_entity.pdbx_description
1 polymer ?
#
loop_
_entity_poly.entity_id
_entity_poly.type
_entity_poly.pdbx_seq_one_letter_code
_entity_poly.pdbx_strand_id
1 'polypeptide(L)'
;MIDPASPATRTLALWLITQENATGEPPERNHEAFHVCEKLRKSLSTLAGSAGYRSLVSRALTLAQKETPPLRRIRVKEDGTLEFSTAQQAPQDGDERQREGVVLVAHLLGLLASFIGPALTLRLVRDVWPDAPFADTNSEMETKS
;
A
#
# COMPACT_ATOMS: atom_id res chain seq x y z
N MET A 1 6.99 -2.14 15.41
CA MET A 1 7.31 -1.13 14.36
C MET A 1 6.72 -1.63 13.05
N ILE A 2 5.97 -0.83 12.27
CA ILE A 2 5.48 -1.25 10.95
C ILE A 2 6.66 -1.16 9.98
N ASP A 3 7.35 -2.28 9.83
CA ASP A 3 8.43 -2.44 8.86
C ASP A 3 7.83 -2.96 7.55
N PRO A 4 7.99 -2.27 6.41
CA PRO A 4 7.44 -2.71 5.12
C PRO A 4 7.91 -4.11 4.71
N ALA A 5 9.11 -4.54 5.13
CA ALA A 5 9.62 -5.88 4.84
C ALA A 5 9.10 -6.95 5.80
N SER A 6 8.46 -6.56 6.91
CA SER A 6 7.96 -7.52 7.91
C SER A 6 6.82 -8.38 7.34
N PRO A 7 6.75 -9.68 7.70
CA PRO A 7 5.66 -10.56 7.29
C PRO A 7 4.28 -10.02 7.68
N ALA A 8 4.14 -9.43 8.87
CA ALA A 8 2.87 -8.86 9.33
C ALA A 8 2.37 -7.72 8.41
N THR A 9 3.27 -6.82 7.99
CA THR A 9 2.90 -5.70 7.09
C THR A 9 2.58 -6.20 5.69
N ARG A 10 3.30 -7.21 5.20
CA ARG A 10 3.02 -7.86 3.91
C ARG A 10 1.68 -8.60 3.93
N THR A 11 1.34 -9.29 5.02
CA THR A 11 0.04 -9.96 5.20
C THR A 11 -1.11 -8.95 5.22
N LEU A 12 -0.96 -7.83 5.94
CA LEU A 12 -1.97 -6.77 5.93
C LEU A 12 -2.13 -6.16 4.53
N ALA A 13 -1.04 -5.87 3.84
CA ALA A 13 -1.07 -5.36 2.47
C ALA A 13 -1.74 -6.33 1.49
N LEU A 14 -1.47 -7.64 1.63
CA LEU A 14 -2.12 -8.69 0.84
C LEU A 14 -3.62 -8.79 1.12
N TRP A 15 -4.02 -8.69 2.39
CA TRP A 15 -5.44 -8.68 2.75
C TRP A 15 -6.16 -7.49 2.10
N LEU A 16 -5.58 -6.28 2.19
CA LEU A 16 -6.15 -5.07 1.58
C LEU A 16 -6.34 -5.24 0.06
N ILE A 17 -5.32 -5.77 -0.62
CA ILE A 17 -5.37 -6.02 -2.07
C ILE A 17 -6.45 -7.04 -2.43
N THR A 18 -6.56 -8.12 -1.65
CA THR A 18 -7.59 -9.15 -1.88
C THR A 18 -9.00 -8.60 -1.71
N GLN A 19 -9.22 -7.69 -0.76
CA GLN A 19 -10.53 -7.04 -0.59
C GLN A 19 -10.89 -6.14 -1.78
N GLU A 20 -9.93 -5.41 -2.35
CA GLU A 20 -10.19 -4.58 -3.54
C GLU A 20 -10.43 -5.40 -4.80
N ASN A 21 -9.94 -6.64 -4.87
CA ASN A 21 -10.25 -7.56 -5.96
C ASN A 21 -11.69 -8.07 -5.94
N ALA A 22 -12.36 -8.07 -4.78
CA ALA A 22 -13.72 -8.61 -4.65
C ALA A 22 -14.81 -7.68 -5.22
N THR A 23 -14.48 -6.43 -5.54
CA THR A 23 -15.44 -5.43 -6.02
C THR A 23 -15.87 -5.56 -7.50
N GLY A 24 -15.38 -6.56 -8.23
CA GLY A 24 -15.94 -6.96 -9.53
C GLY A 24 -15.62 -6.05 -10.72
N GLU A 25 -14.65 -5.15 -10.60
CA GLU A 25 -14.16 -4.38 -11.75
C GLU A 25 -13.29 -5.25 -12.69
N PRO A 26 -13.34 -5.04 -14.01
CA PRO A 26 -12.63 -5.90 -14.96
C PRO A 26 -11.10 -5.87 -14.73
N PRO A 27 -10.45 -7.04 -14.65
CA PRO A 27 -9.05 -7.20 -14.22
C PRO A 27 -8.00 -6.62 -15.19
N GLU A 28 -8.42 -6.19 -16.39
CA GLU A 28 -7.51 -5.91 -17.50
C GLU A 28 -6.75 -4.58 -17.40
N ARG A 29 -7.10 -3.68 -16.45
CA ARG A 29 -6.42 -2.37 -16.33
C ARG A 29 -6.16 -1.87 -14.92
N ASN A 30 -6.76 -2.47 -13.90
CA ASN A 30 -6.87 -1.86 -12.58
C ASN A 30 -6.02 -2.59 -11.55
N HIS A 31 -4.85 -2.03 -11.22
CA HIS A 31 -3.96 -2.61 -10.21
C HIS A 31 -4.60 -2.39 -8.84
N GLU A 32 -4.83 -3.46 -8.09
CA GLU A 32 -5.51 -3.45 -6.79
C GLU A 32 -4.86 -2.49 -5.79
N ALA A 33 -3.53 -2.40 -5.84
CA ALA A 33 -2.77 -1.45 -5.05
C ALA A 33 -3.16 0.02 -5.36
N PHE A 34 -3.61 0.33 -6.58
CA PHE A 34 -4.10 1.66 -6.93
C PHE A 34 -5.39 1.96 -6.20
N HIS A 35 -6.31 0.99 -6.10
CA HIS A 35 -7.55 1.15 -5.33
C HIS A 35 -7.28 1.36 -3.85
N VAL A 36 -6.32 0.61 -3.27
CA VAL A 36 -5.90 0.83 -1.88
C VAL A 36 -5.35 2.24 -1.68
N CYS A 37 -4.47 2.72 -2.57
CA CYS A 37 -3.95 4.09 -2.51
C CYS A 37 -5.06 5.14 -2.66
N GLU A 38 -5.96 4.98 -3.63
CA GLU A 38 -7.06 5.91 -3.88
C GLU A 38 -8.09 5.94 -2.75
N LYS A 39 -8.38 4.81 -2.09
CA LYS A 39 -9.25 4.79 -0.90
C LYS A 39 -8.62 5.55 0.28
N LEU A 40 -7.30 5.49 0.44
CA LEU A 40 -6.58 6.27 1.45
C LEU A 40 -6.47 7.76 1.09
N ARG A 41 -6.64 8.12 -0.19
CA ARG A 41 -6.46 9.49 -0.69
C ARG A 41 -7.26 10.52 0.08
N LYS A 42 -8.53 10.25 0.37
CA LYS A 42 -9.40 11.21 1.07
C LYS A 42 -8.84 11.54 2.46
N SER A 43 -8.53 10.51 3.24
CA SER A 43 -8.01 10.67 4.61
C SER A 43 -6.63 11.32 4.61
N LEU A 44 -5.74 10.90 3.70
CA LEU A 44 -4.39 11.46 3.59
C LEU A 44 -4.39 12.91 3.07
N SER A 45 -5.28 13.24 2.14
CA SER A 45 -5.45 14.61 1.64
C SER A 45 -6.07 15.52 2.69
N THR A 46 -6.91 14.99 3.58
CA THR A 46 -7.43 15.75 4.73
C THR A 46 -6.32 16.06 5.74
N LEU A 47 -5.40 15.13 5.95
CA LEU A 47 -4.30 15.27 6.90
C LEU A 47 -3.15 16.15 6.39
N ALA A 48 -2.75 15.98 5.13
CA ALA A 48 -1.52 16.56 4.58
C ALA A 48 -1.73 17.34 3.26
N GLY A 49 -2.98 17.51 2.82
CA GLY A 49 -3.31 18.09 1.52
C GLY A 49 -3.04 17.13 0.35
N SER A 50 -3.49 17.52 -0.85
CA SER A 50 -3.29 16.76 -2.08
C SER A 50 -1.81 16.59 -2.43
N ALA A 51 -1.00 17.64 -2.23
CA ALA A 51 0.44 17.60 -2.42
C ALA A 51 1.14 16.63 -1.44
N GLY A 52 0.67 16.57 -0.18
CA GLY A 52 1.16 15.62 0.81
C GLY A 52 0.87 14.18 0.44
N TYR A 53 -0.38 13.87 0.03
CA TYR A 53 -0.76 12.56 -0.49
C TYR A 53 0.12 12.14 -1.67
N ARG A 54 0.24 13.00 -2.69
CA ARG A 54 1.09 12.74 -3.86
C ARG A 54 2.54 12.46 -3.47
N SER A 55 3.08 13.23 -2.53
CA SER A 55 4.47 13.06 -2.06
C SER A 55 4.67 11.71 -1.35
N LEU A 56 3.70 11.30 -0.53
CA LEU A 56 3.71 9.99 0.15
C LEU A 56 3.67 8.84 -0.85
N VAL A 57 2.72 8.86 -1.79
CA VAL A 57 2.59 7.81 -2.82
C VAL A 57 3.83 7.76 -3.71
N SER A 58 4.37 8.92 -4.12
CA SER A 58 5.60 8.99 -4.92
C SER A 58 6.80 8.38 -4.19
N ARG A 59 6.91 8.65 -2.89
CA ARG A 59 7.99 8.08 -2.08
C ARG A 59 7.81 6.58 -1.85
N ALA A 60 6.60 6.12 -1.55
CA ALA A 60 6.29 4.70 -1.42
C ALA A 60 6.65 3.94 -2.71
N LEU A 61 6.23 4.48 -3.86
CA LEU A 61 6.53 3.91 -5.16
C LEU A 61 8.04 3.89 -5.45
N THR A 62 8.76 4.97 -5.12
CA THR A 62 10.23 5.01 -5.30
C THR A 62 10.93 3.93 -4.48
N LEU A 63 10.48 3.67 -3.25
CA LEU A 63 11.03 2.61 -2.41
C LEU A 63 10.67 1.22 -2.95
N ALA A 64 9.42 1.03 -3.33
CA ALA A 64 8.94 -0.22 -3.91
C ALA A 64 9.67 -0.57 -5.22
N GLN A 65 9.97 0.42 -6.07
CA GLN A 65 10.75 0.24 -7.30
C GLN A 65 12.21 -0.15 -7.08
N LYS A 66 12.78 0.16 -5.91
CA LYS A 66 14.13 -0.30 -5.52
C LYS A 66 14.12 -1.76 -5.13
N GLU A 67 13.05 -2.22 -4.50
CA GLU A 67 12.89 -3.61 -4.07
C GLU A 67 12.40 -4.51 -5.22
N THR A 68 11.51 -4.00 -6.06
CA THR A 68 10.86 -4.75 -7.14
C THR A 68 10.96 -3.97 -8.45
N PRO A 69 12.01 -4.21 -9.27
CA PRO A 69 12.26 -3.48 -10.52
C PRO A 69 11.09 -3.43 -11.52
N PRO A 70 10.23 -4.46 -11.65
CA PRO A 70 9.03 -4.39 -12.49
C PRO A 70 8.09 -3.21 -12.19
N LEU A 71 8.01 -2.74 -10.93
CA LEU A 71 7.19 -1.58 -10.54
C LEU A 71 7.64 -0.26 -11.18
N ARG A 72 8.80 -0.22 -11.86
CA ARG A 72 9.28 0.97 -12.60
C ARG A 72 8.37 1.36 -13.76
N ARG A 73 7.52 0.44 -14.21
CA ARG A 73 6.46 0.74 -15.17
C ARG A 73 5.33 1.56 -14.58
N ILE A 74 5.22 1.72 -13.27
CA ILE A 74 4.17 2.51 -12.62
C ILE A 74 4.70 3.92 -12.36
N ARG A 75 3.84 4.93 -12.56
CA ARG A 75 4.15 6.34 -12.30
C ARG A 75 3.02 7.00 -11.51
N VAL A 76 3.36 8.09 -10.82
CA VAL A 76 2.39 8.96 -10.13
C VAL A 76 2.12 10.18 -11.01
N LYS A 77 0.84 10.44 -11.30
CA LYS A 77 0.38 11.64 -12.02
C LYS A 77 0.53 12.91 -11.18
N GLU A 78 0.29 14.06 -11.81
CA GLU A 78 0.27 15.36 -11.11
C GLU A 78 -0.85 15.44 -10.07
N ASP A 79 -1.97 14.77 -10.31
CA ASP A 79 -3.06 14.65 -9.35
C ASP A 79 -2.75 13.64 -8.23
N GLY A 80 -1.64 12.89 -8.28
CA GLY A 80 -1.32 11.87 -7.29
C GLY A 80 -1.87 10.47 -7.57
N THR A 81 -2.63 10.28 -8.66
CA THR A 81 -3.14 8.97 -9.06
C THR A 81 -2.05 8.14 -9.72
N LEU A 82 -2.11 6.82 -9.51
CA LEU A 82 -1.17 5.86 -10.09
C LEU A 82 -1.61 5.43 -11.49
N GLU A 83 -0.64 5.30 -12.39
CA GLU A 83 -0.88 4.76 -13.73
C GLU A 83 0.27 3.89 -14.22
N PHE A 84 -0.03 3.02 -15.18
CA PHE A 84 0.99 2.34 -15.95
C PHE A 84 1.56 3.27 -17.01
N SER A 85 2.87 3.37 -17.05
CA SER A 85 3.62 4.01 -18.11
C SER A 85 3.36 3.27 -19.42
N THR A 86 2.86 4.03 -20.40
CA THR A 86 2.46 3.54 -21.74
C THR A 86 3.57 2.79 -22.48
N ALA A 87 4.83 3.00 -22.11
CA ALA A 87 6.00 2.36 -22.72
C ALA A 87 6.29 0.92 -22.24
N GLN A 88 5.63 0.42 -21.19
CA GLN A 88 6.11 -0.79 -20.49
C GLN A 88 5.01 -1.76 -20.03
N GLN A 89 3.85 -1.76 -20.70
CA GLN A 89 2.78 -2.72 -20.42
C GLN A 89 3.11 -4.08 -21.05
N ALA A 90 3.83 -4.92 -20.30
CA ALA A 90 3.92 -6.35 -20.60
C ALA A 90 2.73 -7.08 -19.96
N PRO A 91 2.18 -8.12 -20.61
CA PRO A 91 1.27 -9.04 -19.95
C PRO A 91 1.98 -9.64 -18.74
N GLN A 92 1.33 -9.58 -17.59
CA GLN A 92 1.87 -10.15 -16.37
C GLN A 92 0.87 -11.10 -15.74
N ASP A 93 1.39 -12.17 -15.14
CA ASP A 93 0.61 -13.08 -14.32
C ASP A 93 -0.02 -12.33 -13.13
N GLY A 94 -1.24 -12.73 -12.75
CA GLY A 94 -1.98 -12.15 -11.63
C GLY A 94 -1.21 -12.26 -10.31
N ASP A 95 -0.49 -13.36 -10.12
CA ASP A 95 0.31 -13.60 -8.92
C ASP A 95 1.48 -12.62 -8.78
N GLU A 96 2.19 -12.34 -9.88
CA GLU A 96 3.31 -11.40 -9.84
C GLU A 96 2.82 -9.97 -9.62
N ARG A 97 1.72 -9.59 -10.29
CA ARG A 97 1.05 -8.31 -10.11
C ARG A 97 0.60 -8.11 -8.66
N GLN A 98 0.04 -9.14 -8.05
CA GLN A 98 -0.37 -9.08 -6.64
C GLN A 98 0.84 -8.86 -5.73
N ARG A 99 1.94 -9.60 -5.93
CA ARG A 99 3.19 -9.42 -5.15
C ARG A 99 3.74 -7.99 -5.28
N GLU A 100 3.78 -7.46 -6.49
CA GLU A 100 4.17 -6.08 -6.76
C GLU A 100 3.31 -5.07 -5.98
N GLY A 101 1.99 -5.27 -6.02
CA GLY A 101 1.05 -4.45 -5.27
C GLY A 101 1.27 -4.52 -3.76
N VAL A 102 1.51 -5.72 -3.24
CA VAL A 102 1.81 -5.94 -1.81
C VAL A 102 3.04 -5.14 -1.41
N VAL A 103 4.07 -5.13 -2.26
CA VAL A 103 5.30 -4.38 -1.99
C VAL A 103 5.02 -2.89 -1.89
N LEU A 104 4.27 -2.34 -2.86
CA LEU A 104 3.89 -0.93 -2.89
C LEU A 104 3.05 -0.51 -1.66
N VAL A 105 1.99 -1.25 -1.35
CA VAL A 105 1.08 -0.93 -0.23
C VAL A 105 1.82 -1.00 1.11
N ALA A 106 2.66 -2.00 1.31
CA ALA A 106 3.45 -2.13 2.54
C ALA A 106 4.47 -0.98 2.71
N HIS A 107 5.12 -0.51 1.64
CA HIS A 107 5.97 0.70 1.71
C HIS A 107 5.17 1.95 2.07
N LEU A 108 3.95 2.08 1.55
CA LEU A 108 3.05 3.17 1.94
C LEU A 108 2.69 3.11 3.43
N LEU A 109 2.30 1.94 3.94
CA LEU A 109 1.98 1.72 5.36
C LEU A 109 3.18 1.99 6.26
N GLY A 110 4.38 1.54 5.87
CA GLY A 110 5.62 1.81 6.59
C GLY A 110 5.93 3.31 6.66
N LEU A 111 5.75 4.04 5.55
CA LEU A 111 5.92 5.50 5.54
C LEU A 111 4.91 6.20 6.46
N LEU A 112 3.63 5.82 6.39
CA LEU A 112 2.62 6.37 7.31
C LEU A 112 3.02 6.14 8.76
N ALA A 113 3.43 4.92 9.12
CA ALA A 113 3.87 4.60 10.46
C ALA A 113 5.09 5.42 10.91
N SER A 114 6.00 5.75 9.98
CA SER A 114 7.16 6.60 10.26
C SER A 114 6.80 8.08 10.49
N PHE A 115 5.76 8.60 9.83
CA PHE A 115 5.38 10.00 9.91
C PHE A 115 4.37 10.31 11.01
N ILE A 116 3.38 9.43 11.20
CA ILE A 116 2.25 9.65 12.12
C ILE A 116 2.18 8.61 13.24
N GLY A 117 3.09 7.64 13.24
CA GLY A 117 3.14 6.57 14.23
C GLY A 117 2.25 5.37 13.87
N PRO A 118 2.60 4.15 14.33
CA PRO A 118 1.87 2.92 14.00
C PRO A 118 0.39 2.98 14.39
N ALA A 119 0.05 3.50 15.57
CA ALA A 119 -1.33 3.51 16.06
C ALA A 119 -2.27 4.32 15.15
N LEU A 120 -1.82 5.48 14.67
CA LEU A 120 -2.62 6.30 13.75
C LEU A 120 -2.71 5.68 12.35
N THR A 121 -1.63 5.03 11.88
CA THR A 121 -1.67 4.28 10.62
C THR A 121 -2.73 3.18 10.66
N LEU A 122 -2.76 2.37 11.73
CA LEU A 122 -3.75 1.29 11.86
C LEU A 122 -5.17 1.84 11.98
N ARG A 123 -5.36 2.97 12.67
CA ARG A 123 -6.67 3.65 12.75
C ARG A 123 -7.15 4.12 11.38
N LEU A 124 -6.27 4.74 10.58
CA LEU A 124 -6.62 5.14 9.20
C LEU A 124 -7.03 3.95 8.34
N VAL A 125 -6.33 2.82 8.47
CA VAL A 125 -6.69 1.59 7.76
C VAL A 125 -8.05 1.08 8.25
N ARG A 126 -8.32 1.07 9.56
CA ARG A 126 -9.62 0.66 10.13
C ARG A 126 -10.78 1.54 9.70
N ASP A 127 -10.57 2.85 9.60
CA ASP A 127 -11.60 3.79 9.18
C ASP A 127 -12.06 3.53 7.74
N VAL A 128 -11.19 2.95 6.90
CA VAL A 128 -11.49 2.62 5.50
C VAL A 128 -11.87 1.14 5.34
N TRP A 129 -11.23 0.24 6.09
CA TRP A 129 -11.47 -1.21 6.12
C TRP A 129 -11.66 -1.69 7.57
N PRO A 130 -12.90 -1.70 8.07
CA PRO A 130 -13.20 -2.08 9.46
C PRO A 130 -12.75 -3.50 9.82
N ASP A 131 -12.78 -4.42 8.85
CA ASP A 131 -12.49 -5.86 9.04
C ASP A 131 -11.00 -6.22 8.86
N ALA A 132 -10.12 -5.23 8.75
CA ALA A 132 -8.70 -5.49 8.50
C ALA A 132 -8.05 -6.28 9.66
N PRO A 133 -7.34 -7.39 9.38
CA PRO A 133 -6.70 -8.19 10.40
C PRO A 133 -5.42 -7.47 10.86
N PHE A 134 -5.38 -7.12 12.14
CA PHE A 134 -4.18 -6.58 12.76
C PHE A 134 -3.62 -7.62 13.72
N ALA A 135 -2.42 -8.10 13.44
CA ALA A 135 -1.67 -8.82 14.47
C ALA A 135 -1.34 -7.80 15.56
N ASP A 136 -1.90 -7.97 16.76
CA ASP A 136 -1.51 -7.19 17.92
C ASP A 136 -0.01 -7.42 18.13
N THR A 137 0.82 -6.42 17.78
CA THR A 137 2.27 -6.50 17.95
C THR A 137 2.68 -6.38 19.43
N ASN A 138 1.83 -6.83 20.36
CA ASN A 138 2.11 -6.86 21.79
C ASN A 138 2.33 -8.30 22.25
N SER A 139 3.27 -9.00 21.60
CA SER A 139 3.72 -10.32 22.03
C SER A 139 5.24 -10.44 21.87
N GLU A 140 5.97 -9.47 22.41
CA GLU A 140 7.43 -9.55 22.57
C GLU A 140 7.85 -8.90 23.90
N MET A 141 7.23 -9.32 24.98
CA MET A 141 7.78 -9.20 26.32
C MET A 141 7.05 -10.19 27.22
N GLU A 142 7.58 -11.42 27.30
CA GLU A 142 7.57 -12.32 28.47
C GLU A 142 8.15 -13.69 28.06
N THR A 143 9.48 -13.76 27.92
CA THR A 143 10.22 -15.01 28.18
C THR A 143 11.46 -14.68 29.00
N LYS A 144 11.22 -14.36 30.27
CA LYS A 144 12.24 -14.53 31.31
C LYS A 144 11.59 -15.01 32.59
N SER A 145 11.63 -16.32 32.80
CA SER A 145 11.85 -16.97 34.10
C SER A 145 12.30 -18.40 33.86
#